data_AF-A0A7G9P1L1-F1
#
_entry.id   AF-A0A7G9P1L1-F1
#
_cell.length_a   1.000
_cell.length_b   1.000
_cell.length_c   1.000
_cell.angle_alpha   90.00
_cell.angle_beta   90.00
_cell.angle_gamma   90.00
#
_symmetry.space_group_name_H-M   'P 1'
#
loop_
_entity.id
_entity.type
_entity.pdbx_description
1 polymer ?
#
loop_
_entity_poly.entity_id
_entity_poly.type
_entity_poly.pdbx_seq_one_letter_code
_entity_poly.pdbx_strand_id
1 'polypeptide(L)'
;MRIVITGLAATFPYGGVFWDYLQYALGLHQLGHDVLYLEDTGKWCYNPEASTFVESGEENARRLAANLDRHMPELNGRWAFRDGTCTSYGRDWKQAMAFCRSADLFIHLSASCLMEDDCFEADRVAFVDSDPMYTQAKLAPAADANSPNHESALEHLAWLKRHDVFFTFGENVGNSDCLIPNDLIRWQPTRQPITIDRFTAASKPIDHRRRTLTTVGSWNPHEVSVQIDGQSFGGKSIEFQRFLEAPKRLSAPMELAISGNYPAGRLIENGWNPIDALGVSLDPAVYRDYLADSLGEFSVAKHAYVASRSGWFSCRSACYLALSVPVVVQDTGFSRFIPTGKGLFAFNTADEAAAGVEAIVADPAGQSRAALEIAREYFDASTVLQKFIEAAMGDAPRATGEMTASMERQT
;
A
#
# COMPACT_ATOMS: atom_id res chain seq x y z
N MET A 1 19.47 -1.76 -15.70
CA MET A 1 19.03 -3.00 -15.04
C MET A 1 17.70 -3.45 -15.65
N ARG A 2 17.47 -4.75 -15.69
CA ARG A 2 16.18 -5.40 -15.88
C ARG A 2 15.53 -5.60 -14.52
N ILE A 3 14.33 -5.03 -14.35
CA ILE A 3 13.63 -5.06 -13.07
C ILE A 3 12.23 -5.62 -13.28
N VAL A 4 11.87 -6.63 -12.48
CA VAL A 4 10.50 -7.14 -12.40
C VAL A 4 9.83 -6.57 -11.15
N ILE A 5 8.57 -6.18 -11.27
CA ILE A 5 7.74 -5.75 -10.14
C ILE A 5 6.40 -6.47 -10.21
N THR A 6 5.98 -7.05 -9.09
CA THR A 6 4.68 -7.72 -8.99
C THR A 6 3.59 -6.77 -8.52
N GLY A 7 2.33 -7.08 -8.83
CA GLY A 7 1.21 -6.31 -8.28
C GLY A 7 -0.13 -7.00 -8.36
N LEU A 8 -1.21 -6.20 -8.31
CA LEU A 8 -2.60 -6.66 -8.28
C LEU A 8 -3.56 -5.82 -9.15
N ALA A 9 -3.05 -4.92 -10.00
CA ALA A 9 -3.84 -4.00 -10.81
C ALA A 9 -4.81 -4.68 -11.82
N ALA A 10 -4.49 -5.85 -12.37
CA ALA A 10 -5.42 -6.66 -13.17
C ALA A 10 -6.32 -7.47 -12.23
N THR A 11 -5.75 -8.13 -11.23
CA THR A 11 -6.48 -9.03 -10.33
C THR A 11 -7.60 -8.31 -9.57
N PHE A 12 -7.35 -7.07 -9.12
CA PHE A 12 -8.31 -6.19 -8.47
C PHE A 12 -8.35 -4.85 -9.23
N PRO A 13 -9.17 -4.74 -10.30
CA PRO A 13 -9.09 -3.64 -11.27
C PRO A 13 -9.77 -2.37 -10.77
N TYR A 14 -9.34 -1.89 -9.61
CA TYR A 14 -9.74 -0.62 -9.02
C TYR A 14 -8.69 0.45 -9.30
N GLY A 15 -9.13 1.68 -9.53
CA GLY A 15 -8.28 2.85 -9.77
C GLY A 15 -7.24 3.08 -8.66
N GLY A 16 -7.63 2.91 -7.40
CA GLY A 16 -6.69 2.99 -6.27
C GLY A 16 -5.58 1.93 -6.34
N VAL A 17 -5.94 0.68 -6.67
CA VAL A 17 -4.98 -0.44 -6.82
C VAL A 17 -4.07 -0.21 -8.04
N PHE A 18 -4.63 0.28 -9.14
CA PHE A 18 -3.85 0.65 -10.33
C PHE A 18 -2.75 1.66 -9.98
N TRP A 19 -3.09 2.75 -9.29
CA TRP A 19 -2.10 3.74 -8.87
C TRP A 19 -1.16 3.22 -7.78
N ASP A 20 -1.59 2.30 -6.91
CA ASP A 20 -0.73 1.72 -5.89
C ASP A 20 0.46 0.95 -6.51
N TYR A 21 0.17 0.04 -7.43
CA TYR A 21 1.18 -0.84 -8.02
C TYR A 21 1.94 -0.22 -9.20
N LEU A 22 1.25 0.45 -10.13
CA LEU A 22 1.90 0.85 -11.38
C LEU A 22 2.82 2.05 -11.25
N GLN A 23 2.75 2.79 -10.14
CA GLN A 23 3.72 3.85 -9.84
C GLN A 23 5.14 3.32 -9.64
N TYR A 24 5.30 2.08 -9.14
CA TYR A 24 6.60 1.42 -9.14
C TYR A 24 7.10 1.20 -10.57
N ALA A 25 6.28 0.55 -11.41
CA ALA A 25 6.68 0.22 -12.78
C ALA A 25 7.02 1.46 -13.60
N LEU A 26 6.20 2.51 -13.52
CA LEU A 26 6.42 3.77 -14.21
C LEU A 26 7.66 4.51 -13.66
N GLY A 27 7.81 4.61 -12.34
CA GLY A 27 8.95 5.28 -11.72
C GLY A 27 10.28 4.59 -12.06
N LEU A 28 10.33 3.26 -12.02
CA LEU A 28 11.50 2.47 -12.43
C LEU A 28 11.84 2.69 -13.91
N HIS A 29 10.82 2.76 -14.76
CA HIS A 29 11.02 3.04 -16.19
C HIS A 29 11.55 4.47 -16.41
N GLN A 30 11.02 5.46 -15.70
CA GLN A 30 11.49 6.86 -15.74
C GLN A 30 12.95 7.00 -15.27
N LEU A 31 13.42 6.14 -14.38
CA LEU A 31 14.84 6.04 -13.99
C LEU A 31 15.73 5.36 -15.05
N GLY A 32 15.17 4.94 -16.19
CA GLY A 32 15.91 4.36 -17.32
C GLY A 32 16.10 2.85 -17.23
N HIS A 33 15.36 2.15 -16.38
CA HIS A 33 15.42 0.70 -16.29
C HIS A 33 14.53 0.01 -17.35
N ASP A 34 14.90 -1.22 -17.71
CA ASP A 34 14.04 -2.09 -18.50
C ASP A 34 13.12 -2.83 -17.53
N VAL A 35 11.82 -2.52 -17.58
CA VAL A 35 10.87 -2.94 -16.55
C VAL A 35 9.86 -3.93 -17.12
N LEU A 36 9.49 -4.92 -16.31
CA LEU A 36 8.34 -5.79 -16.50
C LEU A 36 7.43 -5.73 -15.27
N TYR A 37 6.18 -5.31 -15.48
CA TYR A 37 5.10 -5.51 -14.51
C TYR A 37 4.54 -6.93 -14.65
N LEU A 38 4.50 -7.69 -13.56
CA LEU A 38 4.08 -9.09 -13.57
C LEU A 38 2.91 -9.33 -12.61
N GLU A 39 1.85 -9.99 -13.07
CA GLU A 39 0.79 -10.50 -12.22
C GLU A 39 0.56 -11.98 -12.46
N ASP A 40 0.75 -12.77 -11.42
CA ASP A 40 0.36 -14.17 -11.38
C ASP A 40 0.06 -14.52 -9.94
N THR A 41 -1.19 -14.38 -9.54
CA THR A 41 -1.58 -14.50 -8.12
C THR A 41 -1.91 -15.95 -7.75
N GLY A 42 -2.04 -16.84 -8.74
CA GLY A 42 -2.61 -18.18 -8.58
C GLY A 42 -4.08 -18.17 -8.13
N LYS A 43 -4.78 -17.03 -8.21
CA LYS A 43 -6.15 -16.83 -7.73
C LYS A 43 -7.06 -16.32 -8.83
N TRP A 44 -8.36 -16.48 -8.61
CA TRP A 44 -9.38 -15.86 -9.44
C TRP A 44 -9.33 -14.34 -9.35
N CYS A 45 -9.68 -13.69 -10.45
CA CYS A 45 -9.72 -12.24 -10.52
C CYS A 45 -11.00 -11.71 -9.93
N TYR A 46 -11.01 -10.47 -9.48
CA TYR A 46 -12.22 -9.82 -9.01
C TYR A 46 -12.88 -9.03 -10.15
N ASN A 47 -14.20 -9.21 -10.33
CA ASN A 47 -15.02 -8.36 -11.17
C ASN A 47 -15.76 -7.35 -10.28
N PRO A 48 -15.42 -6.05 -10.35
CA PRO A 48 -15.96 -5.06 -9.44
C PRO A 48 -17.44 -4.74 -9.68
N GLU A 49 -17.93 -4.77 -10.92
CA GLU A 49 -19.37 -4.57 -11.19
C GLU A 49 -20.23 -5.75 -10.75
N ALA A 50 -19.77 -6.98 -10.97
CA ALA A 50 -20.47 -8.19 -10.51
C ALA A 50 -20.26 -8.44 -9.01
N SER A 51 -19.35 -7.71 -8.36
CA SER A 51 -18.99 -7.84 -6.95
C SER A 51 -18.59 -9.27 -6.54
N THR A 52 -17.94 -10.01 -7.44
CA THR A 52 -17.56 -11.42 -7.23
C THR A 52 -16.24 -11.77 -7.92
N PHE A 53 -15.65 -12.89 -7.53
CA PHE A 53 -14.50 -13.46 -8.23
C PHE A 53 -14.95 -14.17 -9.52
N VAL A 54 -14.13 -14.07 -10.55
CA VAL A 54 -14.30 -14.65 -11.88
C VAL A 54 -13.06 -15.46 -12.28
N GLU A 55 -13.28 -16.59 -12.94
CA GLU A 55 -12.21 -17.49 -13.35
C GLU A 55 -11.34 -16.88 -14.45
N SER A 56 -11.96 -16.42 -15.54
CA SER A 56 -11.29 -15.78 -16.67
C SER A 56 -10.88 -14.35 -16.35
N GLY A 57 -9.61 -14.04 -16.60
CA GLY A 57 -9.03 -12.72 -16.46
C GLY A 57 -9.11 -11.85 -17.72
N GLU A 58 -9.79 -12.27 -18.80
CA GLU A 58 -9.77 -11.56 -20.08
C GLU A 58 -10.22 -10.10 -19.97
N GLU A 59 -11.35 -9.86 -19.30
CA GLU A 59 -11.88 -8.51 -19.09
C GLU A 59 -10.96 -7.67 -18.18
N ASN A 60 -10.38 -8.28 -17.15
CA ASN A 60 -9.42 -7.66 -16.26
C ASN A 60 -8.14 -7.23 -17.01
N ALA A 61 -7.62 -8.11 -17.87
CA ALA A 61 -6.48 -7.84 -18.73
C ALA A 61 -6.79 -6.71 -19.73
N ARG A 62 -7.98 -6.73 -20.35
CA ARG A 62 -8.44 -5.67 -21.27
C ARG A 62 -8.52 -4.32 -20.57
N ARG A 63 -8.99 -4.27 -19.31
CA ARG A 63 -9.02 -3.04 -18.50
C ARG A 63 -7.63 -2.56 -18.15
N LEU A 64 -6.73 -3.46 -17.72
CA LEU A 64 -5.35 -3.08 -17.44
C LEU A 64 -4.70 -2.47 -18.69
N ALA A 65 -4.83 -3.11 -19.84
CA ALA A 65 -4.30 -2.60 -21.12
C ALA A 65 -4.86 -1.22 -21.46
N ALA A 66 -6.18 -1.03 -21.39
CA ALA A 66 -6.82 0.25 -21.68
C ALA A 66 -6.39 1.37 -20.72
N ASN A 67 -6.21 1.06 -19.44
CA ASN A 67 -5.75 2.01 -18.43
C ASN A 67 -4.25 2.36 -18.63
N LEU A 68 -3.43 1.39 -19.01
CA LEU A 68 -2.03 1.62 -19.40
C LEU A 68 -1.97 2.55 -20.62
N ASP A 69 -2.70 2.26 -21.69
CA ASP A 69 -2.76 3.10 -22.89
C ASP A 69 -3.14 4.56 -22.56
N ARG A 70 -4.08 4.75 -21.63
CA ARG A 70 -4.59 6.07 -21.25
C ARG A 70 -3.67 6.85 -20.31
N HIS A 71 -3.03 6.17 -19.36
CA HIS A 71 -2.37 6.83 -18.22
C HIS A 71 -0.85 6.65 -18.17
N MET A 72 -0.35 5.55 -18.73
CA MET A 72 1.05 5.14 -18.67
C MET A 72 1.46 4.41 -19.96
N PRO A 73 1.30 5.03 -21.16
CA PRO A 73 1.58 4.37 -22.43
C PRO A 73 3.04 3.89 -22.55
N GLU A 74 3.96 4.43 -21.74
CA GLU A 74 5.34 3.98 -21.64
C GLU A 74 5.49 2.52 -21.17
N LEU A 75 4.47 2.00 -20.48
CA LEU A 75 4.40 0.62 -19.99
C LEU A 75 3.68 -0.32 -20.97
N ASN A 76 3.24 0.15 -22.13
CA ASN A 76 2.62 -0.71 -23.13
C ASN A 76 3.63 -1.77 -23.62
N GLY A 77 3.21 -3.04 -23.61
CA GLY A 77 4.09 -4.18 -23.91
C GLY A 77 5.11 -4.51 -22.81
N ARG A 78 5.05 -3.85 -21.65
CA ARG A 78 5.90 -4.08 -20.46
C ARG A 78 5.14 -4.71 -19.30
N TRP A 79 4.08 -5.43 -19.59
CA TRP A 79 3.30 -6.14 -18.59
C TRP A 79 3.00 -7.56 -19.04
N ALA A 80 2.90 -8.49 -18.09
CA ALA A 80 2.44 -9.85 -18.28
C ALA A 80 1.50 -10.21 -17.13
N PHE A 81 0.37 -10.83 -17.45
CA PHE A 81 -0.62 -11.24 -16.48
C PHE A 81 -1.10 -12.65 -16.78
N ARG A 82 -1.11 -13.53 -15.77
CA ARG A 82 -1.64 -14.89 -15.82
C ARG A 82 -2.80 -15.02 -14.84
N ASP A 83 -3.96 -15.43 -15.34
CA ASP A 83 -5.16 -15.59 -14.52
C ASP A 83 -5.22 -16.96 -13.80
N GLY A 84 -6.27 -17.17 -13.01
CA GLY A 84 -6.49 -18.42 -12.28
C GLY A 84 -6.76 -19.65 -13.16
N THR A 85 -6.94 -19.48 -14.47
CA THR A 85 -7.06 -20.57 -15.47
C THR A 85 -5.72 -20.89 -16.14
N CYS A 86 -4.64 -20.22 -15.73
CA CYS A 86 -3.33 -20.22 -16.37
C CYS A 86 -3.32 -19.60 -17.78
N THR A 87 -4.36 -18.84 -18.15
CA THR A 87 -4.38 -18.07 -19.40
C THR A 87 -3.54 -16.82 -19.23
N SER A 88 -2.69 -16.53 -20.21
CA SER A 88 -1.74 -15.41 -20.15
C SER A 88 -2.13 -14.28 -21.11
N TYR A 89 -1.93 -13.04 -20.66
CA TYR A 89 -2.25 -11.80 -21.36
C TYR A 89 -1.07 -10.82 -21.31
N GLY A 90 -1.03 -9.89 -22.27
CA GLY A 90 0.07 -8.93 -22.40
C GLY A 90 1.26 -9.55 -23.14
N ARG A 91 2.47 -9.42 -22.57
CA ARG A 91 3.68 -10.07 -23.08
C ARG A 91 3.54 -11.59 -23.01
N ASP A 92 4.10 -12.30 -24.01
CA ASP A 92 4.13 -13.77 -24.01
C ASP A 92 4.72 -14.31 -22.70
N TRP A 93 4.06 -15.31 -22.12
CA TRP A 93 4.42 -15.82 -20.79
C TRP A 93 5.83 -16.42 -20.75
N LYS A 94 6.26 -17.13 -21.80
CA LYS A 94 7.61 -17.71 -21.84
C LYS A 94 8.66 -16.61 -21.89
N GLN A 95 8.39 -15.53 -22.63
CA GLN A 95 9.25 -14.35 -22.64
C GLN A 95 9.25 -13.61 -21.30
N ALA A 96 8.10 -13.52 -20.61
CA ALA A 96 8.02 -12.94 -19.27
C ALA A 96 8.84 -13.74 -18.25
N MET A 97 8.77 -15.07 -18.25
CA MET A 97 9.59 -15.90 -17.36
C MET A 97 11.08 -15.86 -17.71
N ALA A 98 11.43 -15.80 -19.00
CA ALA A 98 12.82 -15.58 -19.40
C ALA A 98 13.36 -14.20 -18.95
N PHE A 99 12.49 -13.19 -18.91
CA PHE A 99 12.82 -11.90 -18.33
C PHE A 99 13.06 -12.02 -16.83
N CYS A 100 12.20 -12.74 -16.09
CA CYS A 100 12.37 -12.97 -14.64
C CYS A 100 13.70 -13.65 -14.31
N ARG A 101 14.04 -14.75 -15.00
CA ARG A 101 15.32 -15.45 -14.83
C ARG A 101 16.57 -14.62 -15.13
N SER A 102 16.43 -13.54 -15.90
CA SER A 102 17.54 -12.66 -16.28
C SER A 102 17.42 -11.26 -15.69
N ALA A 103 16.56 -11.08 -14.69
CA ALA A 103 16.38 -9.80 -14.02
C ALA A 103 17.53 -9.56 -13.03
N ASP A 104 18.05 -8.33 -13.03
CA ASP A 104 19.01 -7.91 -12.00
C ASP A 104 18.30 -7.76 -10.64
N LEU A 105 17.01 -7.41 -10.65
CA LEU A 105 16.19 -7.23 -9.46
C LEU A 105 14.74 -7.68 -9.70
N PHE A 106 14.23 -8.55 -8.82
CA PHE A 106 12.83 -8.92 -8.75
C PHE A 106 12.22 -8.32 -7.48
N ILE A 107 11.18 -7.49 -7.62
CA ILE A 107 10.47 -6.85 -6.51
C ILE A 107 9.14 -7.55 -6.31
N HIS A 108 9.05 -8.37 -5.27
CA HIS A 108 7.83 -9.01 -4.82
C HIS A 108 7.09 -8.11 -3.84
N LEU A 109 6.14 -7.33 -4.35
CA LEU A 109 5.38 -6.36 -3.57
C LEU A 109 4.12 -7.01 -2.97
N SER A 110 3.85 -6.74 -1.69
CA SER A 110 2.62 -7.13 -0.99
C SER A 110 2.28 -8.64 -0.99
N ALA A 111 3.29 -9.52 -1.14
CA ALA A 111 3.07 -10.95 -1.37
C ALA A 111 2.06 -11.23 -2.50
N SER A 112 2.08 -10.40 -3.55
CA SER A 112 1.05 -10.38 -4.60
C SER A 112 1.22 -11.46 -5.66
N CYS A 113 2.30 -12.23 -5.64
CA CYS A 113 2.61 -13.20 -6.69
C CYS A 113 2.74 -14.62 -6.12
N LEU A 114 2.23 -15.59 -6.87
CA LEU A 114 2.62 -16.99 -6.73
C LEU A 114 4.05 -17.10 -7.26
N MET A 115 5.02 -17.12 -6.35
CA MET A 115 6.43 -17.16 -6.70
C MET A 115 6.86 -18.57 -7.11
N GLU A 116 6.98 -18.80 -8.42
CA GLU A 116 7.61 -20.01 -8.98
C GLU A 116 9.15 -19.93 -8.91
N ASP A 117 9.84 -21.06 -9.11
CA ASP A 117 11.31 -21.11 -9.02
C ASP A 117 12.00 -20.15 -9.99
N ASP A 118 11.44 -19.96 -11.20
CA ASP A 118 11.90 -18.98 -12.19
C ASP A 118 11.99 -17.54 -11.63
N CYS A 119 11.12 -17.16 -10.68
CA CYS A 119 11.11 -15.83 -10.07
C CYS A 119 12.26 -15.64 -9.08
N PHE A 120 12.76 -16.74 -8.50
CA PHE A 120 13.88 -16.74 -7.56
C PHE A 120 15.26 -16.87 -8.24
N GLU A 121 15.30 -17.04 -9.56
CA GLU A 121 16.55 -17.08 -10.33
C GLU A 121 17.13 -15.68 -10.64
N ALA A 122 16.37 -14.61 -10.39
CA ALA A 122 16.87 -13.24 -10.53
C ALA A 122 18.12 -13.01 -9.65
N ASP A 123 19.01 -12.11 -10.06
CA ASP A 123 20.28 -11.86 -9.32
C ASP A 123 20.01 -11.43 -7.86
N ARG A 124 18.91 -10.68 -7.67
CA ARG A 124 18.42 -10.21 -6.38
C ARG A 124 16.90 -10.27 -6.31
N VAL A 125 16.36 -10.82 -5.24
CA VAL A 125 14.91 -10.89 -4.98
C VAL A 125 14.56 -10.11 -3.72
N ALA A 126 13.82 -9.01 -3.89
CA ALA A 126 13.36 -8.15 -2.81
C ALA A 126 11.90 -8.43 -2.46
N PHE A 127 11.59 -8.58 -1.17
CA PHE A 127 10.22 -8.61 -0.68
C PHE A 127 9.85 -7.25 -0.09
N VAL A 128 8.67 -6.72 -0.42
CA VAL A 128 8.19 -5.44 0.10
C VAL A 128 6.85 -5.63 0.83
N ASP A 129 6.89 -5.49 2.15
CA ASP A 129 5.73 -5.56 3.03
C ASP A 129 4.99 -4.20 3.09
N SER A 130 3.87 -4.10 2.39
CA SER A 130 3.02 -2.91 2.38
C SER A 130 2.00 -2.86 3.53
N ASP A 131 1.85 -3.96 4.28
CA ASP A 131 0.86 -4.13 5.36
C ASP A 131 1.54 -4.59 6.67
N PRO A 132 2.41 -3.72 7.26
CA PRO A 132 3.19 -4.06 8.43
C PRO A 132 2.29 -4.45 9.61
N MET A 133 2.80 -5.34 10.46
CA MET A 133 2.10 -6.08 11.52
C MET A 133 1.46 -7.38 11.03
N TYR A 134 0.77 -7.39 9.89
CA TYR A 134 0.04 -8.58 9.43
C TYR A 134 0.98 -9.66 8.90
N THR A 135 2.02 -9.25 8.17
CA THR A 135 3.07 -10.16 7.68
C THR A 135 3.85 -10.76 8.85
N GLN A 136 4.27 -9.94 9.82
CA GLN A 136 5.06 -10.36 10.98
C GLN A 136 4.25 -11.23 11.95
N ALA A 137 2.95 -10.97 12.11
CA ALA A 137 2.10 -11.80 12.95
C ALA A 137 1.92 -13.23 12.43
N LYS A 138 1.97 -13.45 11.12
CA LYS A 138 1.99 -14.81 10.56
C LYS A 138 3.28 -15.56 10.91
N LEU A 139 4.34 -14.83 11.27
CA LEU A 139 5.63 -15.38 11.66
C LEU A 139 5.80 -15.50 13.18
N ALA A 140 5.06 -14.71 13.97
CA ALA A 140 5.16 -14.72 15.43
C ALA A 140 5.05 -16.13 16.06
N PRO A 141 4.17 -17.04 15.60
CA PRO A 141 4.11 -18.41 16.13
C PRO A 141 5.39 -19.23 15.94
N ALA A 142 6.29 -18.85 15.04
CA ALA A 142 7.55 -19.57 14.83
C ALA A 142 8.49 -19.50 16.06
N ALA A 143 8.31 -18.51 16.94
CA ALA A 143 9.09 -18.38 18.17
C ALA A 143 8.55 -19.21 19.35
N ASP A 144 7.33 -19.75 19.26
CA ASP A 144 6.70 -20.56 20.31
C ASP A 144 6.42 -21.98 19.80
N ALA A 145 7.24 -22.94 20.23
CA ALA A 145 7.13 -24.35 19.85
C ALA A 145 5.82 -25.01 20.31
N ASN A 146 5.09 -24.42 21.26
CA ASN A 146 3.79 -24.94 21.72
C ASN A 146 2.62 -24.31 20.96
N SER A 147 2.87 -23.35 20.08
CA SER A 147 1.80 -22.72 19.29
C SER A 147 1.21 -23.74 18.31
N PRO A 148 -0.13 -23.83 18.20
CA PRO A 148 -0.77 -24.72 17.23
C PRO A 148 -0.46 -24.34 15.77
N ASN A 149 0.06 -23.12 15.55
CA ASN A 149 0.43 -22.61 14.22
C ASN A 149 1.96 -22.61 14.01
N HIS A 150 2.74 -23.25 14.89
CA HIS A 150 4.21 -23.23 14.83
C HIS A 150 4.77 -23.74 13.50
N GLU A 151 4.33 -24.92 13.04
CA GLU A 151 4.80 -25.52 11.79
C GLU A 151 4.47 -24.64 10.57
N SER A 152 3.22 -24.15 10.47
CA SER A 152 2.81 -23.26 9.38
C SER A 152 3.59 -21.93 9.37
N ALA A 153 3.92 -21.39 10.54
CA ALA A 153 4.74 -20.19 10.64
C ALA A 153 6.19 -20.46 10.22
N LEU A 154 6.76 -21.63 10.52
CA LEU A 154 8.08 -22.05 10.04
C LEU A 154 8.12 -22.23 8.52
N GLU A 155 7.10 -22.83 7.93
CA GLU A 155 6.96 -22.97 6.47
C GLU A 155 6.90 -21.60 5.80
N HIS A 156 6.09 -20.69 6.34
CA HIS A 156 5.97 -19.33 5.81
C HIS A 156 7.28 -18.54 5.98
N LEU A 157 7.98 -18.70 7.10
CA LEU A 157 9.31 -18.13 7.32
C LEU A 157 10.33 -18.67 6.31
N ALA A 158 10.34 -19.99 6.07
CA ALA A 158 11.22 -20.63 5.10
C ALA A 158 10.96 -20.12 3.67
N TRP A 159 9.69 -19.95 3.30
CA TRP A 159 9.32 -19.35 2.02
C TRP A 159 9.76 -17.88 1.92
N LEU A 160 9.55 -17.07 2.95
CA LEU A 160 10.01 -15.67 2.96
C LEU A 160 11.54 -15.60 2.83
N LYS A 161 12.29 -16.47 3.53
CA LYS A 161 13.76 -16.55 3.45
C LYS A 161 14.32 -17.01 2.10
N ARG A 162 13.47 -17.35 1.12
CA ARG A 162 13.90 -17.45 -0.29
C ARG A 162 14.20 -16.09 -0.93
N HIS A 163 13.67 -15.00 -0.37
CA HIS A 163 14.01 -13.65 -0.79
C HIS A 163 15.34 -13.23 -0.14
N ASP A 164 16.08 -12.37 -0.83
CA ASP A 164 17.39 -11.92 -0.38
C ASP A 164 17.31 -10.74 0.59
N VAL A 165 16.37 -9.82 0.34
CA VAL A 165 16.24 -8.55 1.08
C VAL A 165 14.78 -8.21 1.34
N PHE A 166 14.52 -7.58 2.48
CA PHE A 166 13.17 -7.33 2.97
C PHE A 166 12.98 -5.84 3.27
N PHE A 167 11.90 -5.29 2.74
CA PHE A 167 11.49 -3.91 2.94
C PHE A 167 10.10 -3.85 3.55
N THR A 168 9.79 -2.75 4.24
CA THR A 168 8.48 -2.51 4.84
C THR A 168 8.06 -1.06 4.73
N PHE A 169 6.76 -0.81 4.61
CA PHE A 169 6.18 0.53 4.78
C PHE A 169 6.08 0.95 6.26
N GLY A 170 6.37 0.05 7.20
CA GLY A 170 6.46 0.37 8.62
C GLY A 170 7.77 1.09 8.96
N GLU A 171 7.84 2.41 8.76
CA GLU A 171 9.08 3.17 8.93
C GLU A 171 9.61 3.18 10.37
N ASN A 172 8.75 2.89 11.36
CA ASN A 172 9.16 2.80 12.76
C ASN A 172 9.62 1.40 13.19
N VAL A 173 9.52 0.38 12.32
CA VAL A 173 9.91 -1.00 12.66
C VAL A 173 11.36 -1.04 13.14
N GLY A 174 11.56 -1.68 14.30
CA GLY A 174 12.86 -1.80 14.97
C GLY A 174 13.26 -0.64 15.89
N ASN A 175 12.42 0.38 16.05
CA ASN A 175 12.58 1.35 17.13
C ASN A 175 11.91 0.85 18.42
N SER A 176 12.38 1.36 19.57
CA SER A 176 11.98 0.87 20.90
C SER A 176 10.49 1.05 21.23
N ASP A 177 9.80 1.97 20.54
CA ASP A 177 8.37 2.24 20.73
C ASP A 177 7.49 1.56 19.68
N CYS A 178 8.06 0.78 18.76
CA CYS A 178 7.32 0.01 17.76
C CYS A 178 7.08 -1.42 18.27
N LEU A 179 5.84 -1.88 18.23
CA LEU A 179 5.45 -3.22 18.72
C LEU A 179 5.53 -4.31 17.64
N ILE A 180 5.99 -3.99 16.43
CA ILE A 180 6.12 -4.98 15.35
C ILE A 180 7.40 -5.80 15.58
N PRO A 181 7.31 -7.13 15.69
CA PRO A 181 8.49 -7.99 15.82
C PRO A 181 9.40 -7.91 14.61
N ASN A 182 10.71 -7.87 14.83
CA ASN A 182 11.71 -7.81 13.77
C ASN A 182 12.88 -8.82 13.94
N ASP A 183 12.76 -9.76 14.88
CA ASP A 183 13.86 -10.68 15.23
C ASP A 183 14.12 -11.74 14.15
N LEU A 184 13.08 -12.15 13.42
CA LEU A 184 13.16 -13.23 12.43
C LEU A 184 13.62 -12.78 11.05
N ILE A 185 13.32 -11.51 10.71
CA ILE A 185 13.60 -10.89 9.42
C ILE A 185 14.00 -9.45 9.68
N ARG A 186 15.16 -9.03 9.12
CA ARG A 186 15.60 -7.64 9.16
C ARG A 186 14.86 -6.83 8.09
N TRP A 187 13.88 -6.05 8.53
CA TRP A 187 13.11 -5.15 7.67
C TRP A 187 13.82 -3.81 7.46
N GLN A 188 13.94 -3.39 6.20
CA GLN A 188 14.42 -2.06 5.84
C GLN A 188 13.23 -1.13 5.53
N PRO A 189 13.17 0.08 6.09
CA PRO A 189 12.09 0.99 5.80
C PRO A 189 12.14 1.44 4.34
N THR A 190 10.99 1.48 3.68
CA THR A 190 10.76 2.13 2.39
C THR A 190 9.38 2.79 2.40
N ARG A 191 9.02 3.48 1.33
CA ARG A 191 7.73 4.15 1.18
C ARG A 191 7.11 3.83 -0.17
N GLN A 192 5.83 4.13 -0.29
CA GLN A 192 5.15 4.13 -1.58
C GLN A 192 5.79 5.18 -2.50
N PRO A 193 6.35 4.80 -3.66
CA PRO A 193 6.76 5.74 -4.68
C PRO A 193 5.54 6.37 -5.36
N ILE A 194 5.59 7.67 -5.60
CA ILE A 194 4.56 8.44 -6.28
C ILE A 194 5.15 9.12 -7.52
N THR A 195 4.56 8.89 -8.68
CA THR A 195 4.96 9.57 -9.93
C THR A 195 4.33 10.97 -9.93
N ILE A 196 5.04 11.93 -9.32
CA ILE A 196 4.52 13.26 -8.97
C ILE A 196 3.98 14.01 -10.20
N ASP A 197 4.60 13.84 -11.36
CA ASP A 197 4.16 14.42 -12.63
C ASP A 197 2.75 13.94 -13.04
N ARG A 198 2.42 12.65 -12.85
CA ARG A 198 1.10 12.09 -13.15
C ARG A 198 0.00 12.62 -12.26
N PHE A 199 0.33 12.99 -11.02
CA PHE A 199 -0.64 13.54 -10.07
C PHE A 199 -0.76 15.06 -10.20
N THR A 200 0.36 15.78 -10.31
CA THR A 200 0.32 17.24 -10.52
C THR A 200 -0.43 17.63 -11.79
N ALA A 201 -0.34 16.84 -12.87
CA ALA A 201 -1.12 17.04 -14.09
C ALA A 201 -2.64 16.91 -13.90
N ALA A 202 -3.10 16.21 -12.86
CA ALA A 202 -4.51 16.02 -12.52
C ALA A 202 -4.97 16.89 -11.33
N SER A 203 -4.09 17.73 -10.78
CA SER A 203 -4.44 18.63 -9.68
C SER A 203 -5.45 19.68 -10.12
N LYS A 204 -6.43 19.98 -9.27
CA LYS A 204 -7.44 21.02 -9.54
C LYS A 204 -7.10 22.34 -8.83
N PRO A 205 -7.41 23.50 -9.43
CA PRO A 205 -7.40 24.78 -8.74
C PRO A 205 -8.25 24.73 -7.46
N ILE A 206 -7.77 25.36 -6.38
CA ILE A 206 -8.38 25.24 -5.04
C ILE A 206 -9.83 25.75 -5.02
N ASP A 207 -10.12 26.80 -5.77
CA ASP A 207 -11.45 27.40 -5.94
C ASP A 207 -12.43 26.51 -6.72
N HIS A 208 -11.92 25.53 -7.46
CA HIS A 208 -12.74 24.54 -8.17
C HIS A 208 -12.98 23.26 -7.34
N ARG A 209 -12.30 23.09 -6.20
CA ARG A 209 -12.46 21.91 -5.34
C ARG A 209 -13.73 22.01 -4.50
N ARG A 210 -14.34 20.87 -4.22
CA ARG A 210 -15.41 20.76 -3.24
C ARG A 210 -14.86 21.09 -1.87
N ARG A 211 -15.65 21.82 -1.07
CA ARG A 211 -15.35 22.12 0.34
C ARG A 211 -15.63 20.91 1.23
N THR A 212 -15.19 19.73 0.82
CA THR A 212 -15.49 18.44 1.45
C THR A 212 -14.19 17.71 1.70
N LEU A 213 -14.07 17.14 2.89
CA LEU A 213 -13.03 16.18 3.22
C LEU A 213 -13.48 14.80 2.73
N THR A 214 -12.60 14.08 2.05
CA THR A 214 -12.94 12.78 1.45
C THR A 214 -12.04 11.66 1.94
N THR A 215 -12.55 10.43 1.85
CA THR A 215 -11.75 9.22 2.02
C THR A 215 -12.39 8.05 1.28
N VAL A 216 -11.56 7.06 0.95
CA VAL A 216 -12.00 5.80 0.35
C VAL A 216 -11.70 4.66 1.32
N GLY A 217 -12.63 3.75 1.53
CA GLY A 217 -12.44 2.60 2.41
C GLY A 217 -13.35 1.42 2.07
N SER A 218 -13.05 0.28 2.66
CA SER A 218 -13.93 -0.89 2.68
C SER A 218 -14.30 -1.21 4.12
N TRP A 219 -15.54 -1.67 4.33
CA TRP A 219 -16.03 -2.11 5.62
C TRP A 219 -16.09 -3.63 5.68
N ASN A 220 -15.30 -4.20 6.57
CA ASN A 220 -15.40 -5.61 6.92
C ASN A 220 -15.69 -5.76 8.43
N PRO A 221 -16.90 -6.20 8.83
CA PRO A 221 -17.24 -6.41 10.23
C PRO A 221 -16.48 -7.59 10.86
N HIS A 222 -15.86 -8.45 10.04
CA HIS A 222 -15.11 -9.64 10.44
C HIS A 222 -13.62 -9.53 10.11
N GLU A 223 -13.07 -8.32 10.04
CA GLU A 223 -11.64 -8.14 9.85
C GLU A 223 -10.88 -8.86 10.98
N VAL A 224 -10.07 -9.85 10.60
CA VAL A 224 -9.42 -10.76 11.56
C VAL A 224 -8.46 -9.95 12.42
N SER A 225 -8.64 -10.06 13.73
CA SER A 225 -7.70 -9.45 14.67
C SER A 225 -6.37 -10.18 14.61
N VAL A 226 -5.30 -9.41 14.53
CA VAL A 226 -3.92 -9.91 14.50
C VAL A 226 -3.48 -10.19 15.93
N GLN A 227 -2.85 -11.34 16.19
CA GLN A 227 -2.29 -11.68 17.49
C GLN A 227 -0.77 -11.60 17.44
N ILE A 228 -0.16 -10.81 18.32
CA ILE A 228 1.29 -10.79 18.54
C ILE A 228 1.53 -10.71 20.05
N ASP A 229 2.40 -11.57 20.59
CA ASP A 229 2.79 -11.61 22.00
C ASP A 229 1.60 -11.61 22.98
N GLY A 230 0.54 -12.35 22.64
CA GLY A 230 -0.69 -12.44 23.43
C GLY A 230 -1.57 -11.17 23.40
N GLN A 231 -1.21 -10.16 22.60
CA GLN A 231 -2.01 -8.96 22.38
C GLN A 231 -2.80 -9.05 21.08
N SER A 232 -4.06 -8.64 21.15
CA SER A 232 -4.99 -8.64 20.02
C SER A 232 -5.09 -7.25 19.40
N PHE A 233 -4.81 -7.16 18.11
CA PHE A 233 -4.87 -5.93 17.32
C PHE A 233 -6.00 -6.02 16.31
N GLY A 234 -7.01 -5.16 16.43
CA GLY A 234 -8.16 -5.20 15.53
C GLY A 234 -7.92 -4.61 14.15
N GLY A 235 -8.99 -4.63 13.36
CA GLY A 235 -9.08 -3.98 12.06
C GLY A 235 -9.41 -2.49 12.12
N LYS A 236 -9.72 -1.90 10.97
CA LYS A 236 -10.09 -0.48 10.83
C LYS A 236 -11.40 -0.13 11.53
N SER A 237 -12.33 -1.09 11.62
CA SER A 237 -13.64 -0.89 12.23
C SER A 237 -13.57 -0.46 13.70
N ILE A 238 -12.60 -0.97 14.48
CA ILE A 238 -12.42 -0.60 15.90
C ILE A 238 -12.04 0.88 16.04
N GLU A 239 -11.01 1.32 15.33
CA GLU A 239 -10.60 2.73 15.35
C GLU A 239 -11.70 3.63 14.77
N PHE A 240 -12.38 3.19 13.71
CA PHE A 240 -13.46 3.97 13.13
C PHE A 240 -14.60 4.23 14.12
N GLN A 241 -14.91 3.30 15.03
CA GLN A 241 -15.89 3.55 16.10
C GLN A 241 -15.49 4.73 17.00
N ARG A 242 -14.19 4.90 17.29
CA ARG A 242 -13.68 6.00 18.12
C ARG A 242 -13.86 7.37 17.45
N PHE A 243 -13.86 7.39 16.12
CA PHE A 243 -13.99 8.61 15.31
C PHE A 243 -15.35 8.72 14.62
N LEU A 244 -16.34 7.91 15.01
CA LEU A 244 -17.66 7.93 14.40
C LEU A 244 -18.31 9.31 14.51
N GLU A 245 -18.14 10.01 15.63
CA GLU A 245 -18.69 11.35 15.87
C GLU A 245 -17.80 12.48 15.34
N ALA A 246 -16.65 12.17 14.73
CA ALA A 246 -15.71 13.18 14.25
C ALA A 246 -16.37 14.25 13.37
N PRO A 247 -17.25 13.93 12.38
CA PRO A 247 -17.85 14.96 11.53
C PRO A 247 -18.63 16.05 12.29
N LYS A 248 -19.17 15.74 13.48
CA LYS A 248 -19.87 16.72 14.32
C LYS A 248 -18.94 17.82 14.87
N ARG A 249 -17.63 17.58 14.87
CA ARG A 249 -16.61 18.51 15.38
C ARG A 249 -15.82 19.20 14.28
N LEU A 250 -15.92 18.75 13.03
CA LEU A 250 -15.13 19.29 11.93
C LEU A 250 -15.82 20.51 11.30
N SER A 251 -15.01 21.48 10.86
CA SER A 251 -15.49 22.68 10.18
C SER A 251 -15.76 22.48 8.67
N ALA A 252 -15.64 21.24 8.17
CA ALA A 252 -15.91 20.87 6.79
C ALA A 252 -16.69 19.53 6.71
N PRO A 253 -17.64 19.40 5.75
CA PRO A 253 -18.33 18.14 5.46
C PRO A 253 -17.40 16.95 5.21
N MET A 254 -17.86 15.76 5.61
CA MET A 254 -17.13 14.50 5.49
C MET A 254 -17.83 13.56 4.52
N GLU A 255 -17.15 13.18 3.44
CA GLU A 255 -17.62 12.20 2.47
C GLU A 255 -16.75 10.94 2.50
N LEU A 256 -17.41 9.79 2.53
CA LEU A 256 -16.77 8.50 2.69
C LEU A 256 -17.25 7.58 1.56
N ALA A 257 -16.39 7.42 0.55
CA ALA A 257 -16.58 6.40 -0.48
C ALA A 257 -16.31 5.03 0.14
N ILE A 258 -17.38 4.25 0.37
CA ILE A 258 -17.28 3.00 1.15
C ILE A 258 -18.00 1.82 0.50
N SER A 259 -17.33 0.66 0.53
CA SER A 259 -17.89 -0.63 0.11
C SER A 259 -18.09 -1.57 1.29
N GLY A 260 -18.79 -2.68 1.06
CA GLY A 260 -19.06 -3.71 2.06
C GLY A 260 -20.31 -3.46 2.89
N ASN A 261 -20.51 -4.28 3.93
CA ASN A 261 -21.70 -4.21 4.78
C ASN A 261 -21.51 -3.20 5.93
N TYR A 262 -21.55 -1.91 5.59
CA TYR A 262 -21.35 -0.82 6.55
C TYR A 262 -22.68 -0.33 7.16
N PRO A 263 -22.66 0.21 8.40
CA PRO A 263 -23.87 0.68 9.08
C PRO A 263 -24.29 2.08 8.59
N ALA A 264 -24.86 2.17 7.38
CA ALA A 264 -25.19 3.43 6.70
C ALA A 264 -25.98 4.44 7.55
N GLY A 265 -27.07 3.99 8.20
CA GLY A 265 -27.89 4.87 9.05
C GLY A 265 -27.09 5.51 10.18
N ARG A 266 -26.25 4.71 10.86
CA ARG A 266 -25.40 5.18 11.95
C ARG A 266 -24.32 6.15 11.48
N LEU A 267 -23.79 5.97 10.26
CA LEU A 267 -22.85 6.92 9.66
C LEU A 267 -23.53 8.28 9.41
N ILE A 268 -24.70 8.25 8.76
CA ILE A 268 -25.48 9.46 8.42
C ILE A 268 -25.90 10.22 9.68
N GLU A 269 -26.41 9.52 10.71
CA GLU A 269 -26.76 10.10 12.01
C GLU A 269 -25.58 10.83 12.69
N ASN A 270 -24.35 10.43 12.36
CA ASN A 270 -23.13 11.04 12.89
C ASN A 270 -22.48 12.06 11.95
N GLY A 271 -23.17 12.46 10.87
CA GLY A 271 -22.73 13.52 9.97
C GLY A 271 -21.78 13.06 8.85
N TRP A 272 -21.60 11.75 8.66
CA TRP A 272 -20.90 11.22 7.50
C TRP A 272 -21.82 11.23 6.28
N ASN A 273 -21.25 11.51 5.11
CA ASN A 273 -21.90 11.33 3.80
C ASN A 273 -21.33 10.07 3.12
N PRO A 274 -21.87 8.87 3.39
CA PRO A 274 -21.43 7.66 2.70
C PRO A 274 -21.87 7.69 1.23
N ILE A 275 -20.94 7.44 0.32
CA ILE A 275 -21.22 7.25 -1.11
C ILE A 275 -20.70 5.89 -1.57
N ASP A 276 -21.21 5.41 -2.70
CA ASP A 276 -20.75 4.16 -3.29
C ASP A 276 -19.28 4.24 -3.70
N ALA A 277 -18.45 3.35 -3.14
CA ALA A 277 -17.03 3.27 -3.48
C ALA A 277 -16.79 2.74 -4.90
N LEU A 278 -17.71 1.93 -5.45
CA LEU A 278 -17.53 1.37 -6.78
C LEU A 278 -17.48 2.49 -7.83
N GLY A 279 -18.44 3.41 -7.82
CA GLY A 279 -18.44 4.59 -8.70
C GLY A 279 -17.19 5.48 -8.62
N VAL A 280 -16.51 5.50 -7.47
CA VAL A 280 -15.27 6.27 -7.26
C VAL A 280 -14.02 5.50 -7.70
N SER A 281 -14.06 4.17 -7.69
CA SER A 281 -12.86 3.32 -7.81
C SER A 281 -12.83 2.47 -9.07
N LEU A 282 -13.84 2.47 -9.93
CA LEU A 282 -13.85 1.65 -11.15
C LEU A 282 -12.81 2.06 -12.21
N ASP A 283 -12.39 3.32 -12.23
CA ASP A 283 -11.49 3.86 -13.24
C ASP A 283 -10.36 4.67 -12.57
N PRO A 284 -9.08 4.51 -12.97
CA PRO A 284 -7.97 5.25 -12.38
C PRO A 284 -8.09 6.77 -12.51
N ALA A 285 -8.65 7.29 -13.60
CA ALA A 285 -8.89 8.72 -13.78
C ALA A 285 -9.97 9.20 -12.81
N VAL A 286 -11.09 8.48 -12.73
CA VAL A 286 -12.21 8.82 -11.82
C VAL A 286 -11.74 8.83 -10.37
N TYR A 287 -10.95 7.83 -9.97
CA TYR A 287 -10.37 7.77 -8.64
C TYR A 287 -9.48 8.98 -8.35
N ARG A 288 -8.55 9.30 -9.26
CA ARG A 288 -7.63 10.43 -9.09
C ARG A 288 -8.37 11.77 -9.07
N ASP A 289 -9.37 11.94 -9.93
CA ASP A 289 -10.22 13.12 -9.98
C ASP A 289 -11.01 13.29 -8.69
N TYR A 290 -11.52 12.19 -8.12
CA TYR A 290 -12.20 12.20 -6.83
C TYR A 290 -11.28 12.72 -5.71
N LEU A 291 -10.03 12.26 -5.65
CA LEU A 291 -9.06 12.76 -4.66
C LEU A 291 -8.72 14.24 -4.91
N ALA A 292 -8.50 14.63 -6.18
CA ALA A 292 -8.06 15.98 -6.57
C ALA A 292 -9.12 17.05 -6.32
N ASP A 293 -10.39 16.64 -6.31
CA ASP A 293 -11.56 17.49 -6.11
C ASP A 293 -11.81 17.87 -4.65
N SER A 294 -11.04 17.33 -3.71
CA SER A 294 -11.31 17.44 -2.29
C SER A 294 -10.62 18.64 -1.65
N LEU A 295 -11.24 19.17 -0.60
CA LEU A 295 -10.62 20.17 0.26
C LEU A 295 -9.41 19.58 1.00
N GLY A 296 -9.55 18.33 1.43
CA GLY A 296 -8.54 17.57 2.14
C GLY A 296 -8.92 16.09 2.28
N GLU A 297 -7.99 15.26 2.72
CA GLU A 297 -8.30 13.92 3.19
C GLU A 297 -8.57 13.94 4.69
N PHE A 298 -9.53 13.14 5.16
CA PHE A 298 -9.55 12.68 6.55
C PHE A 298 -9.59 11.15 6.58
N SER A 299 -8.65 10.53 7.28
CA SER A 299 -8.58 9.06 7.34
C SER A 299 -8.15 8.51 8.71
N VAL A 300 -8.85 7.45 9.09
CA VAL A 300 -8.52 6.59 10.23
C VAL A 300 -7.73 5.38 9.74
N ALA A 301 -6.67 5.02 10.45
CA ALA A 301 -5.80 3.89 10.13
C ALA A 301 -6.36 2.57 10.69
N LYS A 302 -5.78 1.43 10.31
CA LYS A 302 -6.11 0.17 10.98
C LYS A 302 -5.61 0.23 12.43
N HIS A 303 -6.37 -0.34 13.37
CA HIS A 303 -5.97 -0.39 14.78
C HIS A 303 -4.57 -0.99 14.95
N ALA A 304 -4.24 -2.04 14.19
CA ALA A 304 -2.93 -2.64 14.17
C ALA A 304 -1.78 -1.64 13.94
N TYR A 305 -1.91 -0.70 12.99
CA TYR A 305 -0.85 0.27 12.70
C TYR A 305 -0.69 1.31 13.81
N VAL A 306 -1.81 1.76 14.38
CA VAL A 306 -1.85 2.79 15.42
C VAL A 306 -1.28 2.24 16.72
N ALA A 307 -1.82 1.12 17.19
CA ALA A 307 -1.43 0.51 18.45
C ALA A 307 0.03 0.01 18.42
N SER A 308 0.51 -0.47 17.27
CA SER A 308 1.91 -0.88 17.13
C SER A 308 2.89 0.27 16.88
N ARG A 309 2.39 1.50 16.68
CA ARG A 309 3.20 2.64 16.25
C ARG A 309 4.11 2.28 15.07
N SER A 310 3.55 1.64 14.05
CA SER A 310 4.29 1.05 12.93
C SER A 310 5.08 2.05 12.08
N GLY A 311 4.72 3.33 12.11
CA GLY A 311 5.23 4.35 11.19
C GLY A 311 4.62 4.28 9.80
N TRP A 312 3.60 3.44 9.59
CA TRP A 312 2.97 3.26 8.29
C TRP A 312 2.27 4.53 7.79
N PHE A 313 2.53 4.91 6.54
CA PHE A 313 1.83 6.00 5.87
C PHE A 313 1.10 5.48 4.63
N SER A 314 -0.15 5.91 4.44
CA SER A 314 -1.00 5.35 3.39
C SER A 314 -0.58 5.78 1.99
N CYS A 315 -0.55 4.83 1.05
CA CYS A 315 -0.39 5.09 -0.38
C CYS A 315 -1.43 6.10 -0.90
N ARG A 316 -2.68 6.01 -0.42
CA ARG A 316 -3.75 6.96 -0.78
C ARG A 316 -3.44 8.37 -0.27
N SER A 317 -2.99 8.50 0.98
CA SER A 317 -2.62 9.80 1.56
C SER A 317 -1.45 10.43 0.80
N ALA A 318 -0.47 9.62 0.38
CA ALA A 318 0.61 10.08 -0.49
C ALA A 318 0.09 10.58 -1.86
N CYS A 319 -0.92 9.91 -2.43
CA CYS A 319 -1.60 10.37 -3.65
C CYS A 319 -2.34 11.70 -3.46
N TYR A 320 -3.04 11.92 -2.33
CA TYR A 320 -3.66 13.21 -2.02
C TYR A 320 -2.62 14.32 -1.93
N LEU A 321 -1.53 14.10 -1.20
CA LEU A 321 -0.45 15.07 -1.08
C LEU A 321 0.11 15.46 -2.45
N ALA A 322 0.32 14.49 -3.35
CA ALA A 322 0.79 14.72 -4.71
C ALA A 322 -0.22 15.48 -5.61
N LEU A 323 -1.50 15.48 -5.26
CA LEU A 323 -2.56 16.31 -5.88
C LEU A 323 -2.64 17.71 -5.27
N SER A 324 -1.66 18.06 -4.41
CA SER A 324 -1.68 19.27 -3.60
C SER A 324 -2.93 19.34 -2.70
N VAL A 325 -3.44 18.20 -2.24
CA VAL A 325 -4.58 18.09 -1.34
C VAL A 325 -4.04 17.76 0.06
N PRO A 326 -4.24 18.63 1.06
CA PRO A 326 -3.73 18.39 2.39
C PRO A 326 -4.46 17.23 3.07
N VAL A 327 -3.80 16.56 4.01
CA VAL A 327 -4.34 15.35 4.65
C VAL A 327 -4.32 15.44 6.17
N VAL A 328 -5.40 14.98 6.80
CA VAL A 328 -5.56 14.86 8.25
C VAL A 328 -5.74 13.38 8.57
N VAL A 329 -4.70 12.72 9.07
CA VAL A 329 -4.67 11.25 9.17
C VAL A 329 -4.21 10.79 10.55
N GLN A 330 -4.77 9.68 10.99
CA GLN A 330 -4.48 9.14 12.31
C GLN A 330 -3.02 8.73 12.43
N ASP A 331 -2.34 9.16 13.49
CA ASP A 331 -0.92 8.90 13.69
C ASP A 331 -0.65 7.42 13.97
N THR A 332 0.17 6.83 13.12
CA THR A 332 0.71 5.48 13.30
C THR A 332 2.14 5.51 13.81
N GLY A 333 2.67 6.67 14.20
CA GLY A 333 4.09 6.93 14.44
C GLY A 333 4.82 7.52 13.24
N PHE A 334 4.14 7.72 12.10
CA PHE A 334 4.74 8.31 10.90
C PHE A 334 5.19 9.77 11.11
N SER A 335 4.58 10.47 12.08
CA SER A 335 4.88 11.87 12.41
C SER A 335 6.33 12.10 12.86
N ARG A 336 7.05 11.03 13.23
CA ARG A 336 8.49 11.05 13.50
C ARG A 336 9.35 11.23 12.24
N PHE A 337 8.84 10.81 11.09
CA PHE A 337 9.62 10.69 9.85
C PHE A 337 9.17 11.66 8.77
N ILE A 338 7.92 12.14 8.83
CA ILE A 338 7.33 13.07 7.86
C ILE A 338 6.82 14.29 8.63
N PRO A 339 7.17 15.52 8.21
CA PRO A 339 6.78 16.73 8.92
C PRO A 339 5.26 16.92 8.92
N THR A 340 4.74 17.33 10.07
CA THR A 340 3.30 17.59 10.27
C THR A 340 3.05 19.02 10.73
N GLY A 341 1.79 19.47 10.67
CA GLY A 341 1.37 20.81 11.08
C GLY A 341 1.19 21.79 9.90
N LYS A 342 1.58 21.40 8.69
CA LYS A 342 1.30 22.14 7.45
C LYS A 342 1.24 21.18 6.26
N GLY A 343 0.15 21.16 5.51
CA GLY A 343 -0.12 20.22 4.41
C GLY A 343 -0.45 18.79 4.85
N LEU A 344 0.14 18.33 5.95
CA LEU A 344 -0.12 17.05 6.60
C LEU A 344 -0.35 17.28 8.10
N PHE A 345 -1.41 16.72 8.66
CA PHE A 345 -1.74 16.79 10.09
C PHE A 345 -1.94 15.37 10.62
N ALA A 346 -1.15 15.03 11.65
CA ALA A 346 -1.32 13.79 12.39
C ALA A 346 -2.29 14.02 13.56
N PHE A 347 -3.14 13.04 13.86
CA PHE A 347 -4.02 13.10 15.04
C PHE A 347 -4.07 11.77 15.80
N ASN A 348 -4.23 11.86 17.11
CA ASN A 348 -4.56 10.77 18.01
C ASN A 348 -5.95 10.95 18.64
N THR A 349 -6.49 12.18 18.61
CA THR A 349 -7.77 12.56 19.18
C THR A 349 -8.66 13.29 18.18
N ALA A 350 -9.97 13.36 18.47
CA ALA A 350 -10.91 14.09 17.62
C ALA A 350 -10.64 15.61 17.63
N ASP A 351 -10.11 16.16 18.72
CA ASP A 351 -9.82 17.59 18.84
C ASP A 351 -8.59 17.98 18.02
N GLU A 352 -7.54 17.14 18.01
CA GLU A 352 -6.38 17.32 17.11
C GLU A 352 -6.81 17.23 15.64
N ALA A 353 -7.71 16.31 15.30
CA ALA A 353 -8.22 16.21 13.95
C ALA A 353 -9.02 17.45 13.56
N ALA A 354 -9.88 17.97 14.45
CA ALA A 354 -10.62 19.21 14.23
C ALA A 354 -9.68 20.40 14.01
N ALA A 355 -8.64 20.54 14.84
CA ALA A 355 -7.63 21.59 14.70
C ALA A 355 -6.89 21.51 13.34
N GLY A 356 -6.55 20.30 12.88
CA GLY A 356 -5.94 20.10 11.56
C GLY A 356 -6.88 20.54 10.42
N VAL A 357 -8.17 20.22 10.51
CA VAL A 357 -9.18 20.65 9.53
C VAL A 357 -9.37 22.17 9.55
N GLU A 358 -9.41 22.79 10.72
CA GLU A 358 -9.50 24.25 10.86
C GLU A 358 -8.29 24.95 10.22
N ALA A 359 -7.08 24.41 10.39
CA ALA A 359 -5.88 24.92 9.73
C ALA A 359 -5.93 24.83 8.20
N ILE A 360 -6.57 23.78 7.65
CA ILE A 360 -6.85 23.65 6.20
C ILE A 360 -7.86 24.70 5.73
N VAL A 361 -8.95 24.89 6.47
CA VAL A 361 -9.97 25.87 6.11
C VAL A 361 -9.45 27.31 6.20
N ALA A 362 -8.56 27.59 7.15
CA ALA A 362 -8.01 28.94 7.39
C ALA A 362 -6.98 29.37 6.33
N ASP A 363 -6.16 28.45 5.81
CA ASP A 363 -5.19 28.75 4.74
C ASP A 363 -5.13 27.63 3.68
N PRO A 364 -6.19 27.46 2.85
CA PRO A 364 -6.23 26.38 1.86
C PRO A 364 -5.05 26.43 0.88
N ALA A 365 -4.62 27.64 0.51
CA ALA A 365 -3.53 27.84 -0.45
C ALA A 365 -2.17 27.45 0.14
N GLY A 366 -1.87 27.85 1.37
CA GLY A 366 -0.65 27.44 2.06
C GLY A 366 -0.62 25.96 2.38
N GLN A 367 -1.75 25.36 2.78
CA GLN A 367 -1.81 23.92 3.01
C GLN A 367 -1.64 23.12 1.72
N SER A 368 -2.26 23.57 0.61
CA SER A 368 -2.13 22.92 -0.69
C SER A 368 -0.68 22.92 -1.20
N ARG A 369 0.04 24.04 -1.08
CA ARG A 369 1.47 24.11 -1.45
C ARG A 369 2.33 23.19 -0.59
N ALA A 370 2.15 23.23 0.74
CA ALA A 370 2.90 22.39 1.66
C ALA A 370 2.64 20.89 1.43
N ALA A 371 1.40 20.52 1.09
CA ALA A 371 1.07 19.13 0.74
C ALA A 371 1.90 18.62 -0.44
N LEU A 372 2.03 19.42 -1.51
CA LEU A 372 2.85 19.06 -2.67
C LEU A 372 4.35 19.05 -2.36
N GLU A 373 4.84 19.98 -1.53
CA GLU A 373 6.22 19.99 -1.06
C GLU A 373 6.57 18.69 -0.31
N ILE A 374 5.69 18.24 0.61
CA ILE A 374 5.84 16.96 1.31
C ILE A 374 5.81 15.79 0.31
N ALA A 375 4.90 15.78 -0.66
CA ALA A 375 4.84 14.72 -1.67
C ALA A 375 6.16 14.59 -2.44
N ARG A 376 6.74 15.72 -2.87
CA ARG A 376 7.99 15.77 -3.62
C ARG A 376 9.19 15.31 -2.78
N GLU A 377 9.26 15.72 -1.53
CA GLU A 377 10.42 15.41 -0.69
C GLU A 377 10.40 13.97 -0.17
N TYR A 378 9.21 13.46 0.20
CA TYR A 378 9.10 12.19 0.94
C TYR A 378 8.61 11.02 0.08
N PHE A 379 7.96 11.26 -1.06
CA PHE A 379 7.28 10.23 -1.85
C PHE A 379 7.62 10.26 -3.34
N ASP A 380 8.44 11.18 -3.85
CA ASP A 380 8.80 11.20 -5.27
C ASP A 380 9.44 9.86 -5.69
N ALA A 381 8.83 9.24 -6.71
CA ALA A 381 9.23 7.93 -7.18
C ALA A 381 10.71 7.85 -7.54
N SER A 382 11.30 8.89 -8.11
CA SER A 382 12.73 8.90 -8.46
C SER A 382 13.61 8.75 -7.23
N THR A 383 13.30 9.48 -6.17
CA THR A 383 14.09 9.47 -4.92
C THR A 383 13.86 8.20 -4.13
N VAL A 384 12.60 7.77 -3.99
CA VAL A 384 12.23 6.56 -3.24
C VAL A 384 12.81 5.32 -3.92
N LEU A 385 12.62 5.17 -5.24
CA LEU A 385 13.07 3.99 -5.97
C LEU A 385 14.59 3.94 -6.13
N GLN A 386 15.27 5.08 -6.28
CA GLN A 386 16.73 5.11 -6.31
C GLN A 386 17.31 4.59 -4.98
N LYS A 387 16.83 5.10 -3.85
CA LYS A 387 17.26 4.62 -2.51
C LYS A 387 16.93 3.15 -2.31
N PHE A 388 15.74 2.72 -2.75
CA PHE A 388 15.32 1.32 -2.69
C PHE A 388 16.29 0.42 -3.49
N ILE A 389 16.63 0.80 -4.72
CA ILE A 389 17.56 0.04 -5.57
C ILE A 389 18.95 -0.01 -4.94
N GLU A 390 19.48 1.12 -4.47
CA GLU A 390 20.78 1.19 -3.81
C GLU A 390 20.84 0.25 -2.58
N ALA A 391 19.77 0.24 -1.77
CA ALA A 391 19.67 -0.64 -0.61
C ALA A 391 19.47 -2.13 -1.00
N ALA A 392 18.71 -2.41 -2.05
CA ALA A 392 18.46 -3.77 -2.51
C ALA A 392 19.72 -4.40 -3.12
N MET A 393 20.44 -3.64 -3.93
CA MET A 393 21.62 -4.10 -4.69
C MET A 393 22.94 -3.93 -3.94
N GLY A 394 22.96 -3.20 -2.81
CA GLY A 394 24.13 -3.11 -1.94
C GLY A 394 24.52 -4.44 -1.30
N ASP A 395 25.67 -4.46 -0.62
CA ASP A 395 26.32 -5.64 -0.01
C ASP A 395 25.54 -6.30 1.15
N ALA A 396 24.22 -6.09 1.26
CA ALA A 396 23.42 -6.81 2.23
C ALA A 396 23.57 -8.32 1.98
N PRO A 397 24.06 -9.09 2.97
CA PRO A 397 24.28 -10.52 2.80
C PRO A 397 22.96 -11.18 2.38
N ARG A 398 23.02 -12.12 1.41
CA ARG A 398 21.86 -12.96 1.11
C ARG A 398 21.36 -13.55 2.43
N ALA A 399 20.04 -13.60 2.62
CA ALA A 399 19.43 -14.33 3.73
C ALA A 399 19.59 -15.85 3.53
N THR A 400 20.80 -16.34 3.25
CA THR A 400 21.07 -17.78 3.14
C THR A 400 20.92 -18.40 4.51
N GLY A 401 19.88 -19.23 4.65
CA GLY A 401 19.66 -20.05 5.83
C GLY A 401 20.80 -21.03 6.02
N GLU A 402 21.67 -20.76 6.98
CA GLU A 402 22.30 -21.80 7.77
C GLU A 402 21.84 -21.60 9.21
N MET A 403 20.87 -22.42 9.59
CA MET A 403 20.63 -22.69 11.00
C MET A 403 21.79 -23.59 11.44
N THR A 404 22.93 -23.00 11.80
CA THR A 404 24.04 -23.75 12.40
C THR A 404 23.54 -24.29 13.73
N ALA A 405 23.19 -25.57 13.74
CA ALA A 405 23.04 -26.36 14.93
C ALA A 405 24.39 -26.35 15.68
N SER A 406 24.52 -25.46 16.66
CA SER A 406 25.57 -25.51 17.68
C SER A 406 24.95 -25.47 19.07
N MET A 407 24.10 -26.47 19.36
CA MET A 407 24.05 -26.99 20.73
C MET A 407 25.22 -27.94 20.91
N GLU A 408 26.41 -27.38 21.03
CA GLU A 408 27.51 -28.11 21.67
C GLU A 408 27.21 -28.17 23.16
N ARG A 409 27.02 -29.41 23.60
CA ARG A 409 27.11 -29.81 25.01
C ARG A 409 28.43 -29.29 25.57
N GLN A 410 28.38 -28.60 26.70
CA GLN A 410 29.43 -28.73 27.70
C GLN A 410 28.93 -28.29 29.09
N THR A 411 28.80 -29.33 29.92
CA THR A 411 28.86 -29.40 31.41
C THR A 411 27.92 -28.54 32.24
#